data_AF-A0A9E3LQN1-F1
#
_entry.id   AF-A0A9E3LQN1-F1
#
_cell.length_a   1.000
_cell.length_b   1.000
_cell.length_c   1.000
_cell.angle_alpha   90.00
_cell.angle_beta   90.00
_cell.angle_gamma   90.00
#
_symmetry.space_group_name_H-M   'P 1'
#
loop_
_entity.id
_entity.type
_entity.pdbx_description
1 polymer ?
#
loop_
_entity_poly.entity_id
_entity_poly.type
_entity_poly.pdbx_seq_one_letter_code
_entity_poly.pdbx_strand_id
1 'polypeptide(L)'
;MAKLRIGPLPDDRPVKRTITFTAALDALIRDYAAAIAAQDGQSEAPPVEKLVPIIVERFITTDRAFRAPMHRAPPAVPHKPPPHSEQSPSSREREGDQPTLAGSE
;
A
#
# COMPACT_ATOMS: atom_id res chain seq x y z
N MET A 1 -48.74 -1.55 -10.25
CA MET A 1 -47.56 -1.32 -11.12
C MET A 1 -46.40 -0.87 -10.23
N ALA A 2 -45.33 -1.65 -10.16
CA ALA A 2 -44.21 -1.40 -9.25
C ALA A 2 -43.39 -0.19 -9.71
N LYS A 3 -43.26 0.81 -8.83
CA LYS A 3 -42.48 2.02 -9.08
C LYS A 3 -41.00 1.68 -8.98
N LEU A 4 -40.38 1.41 -10.13
CA LEU A 4 -38.93 1.28 -10.26
C LEU A 4 -38.29 2.59 -9.79
N ARG A 5 -37.65 2.56 -8.61
CA ARG A 5 -36.85 3.66 -8.10
C ARG A 5 -35.44 3.50 -8.67
N ILE A 6 -35.15 4.20 -9.76
CA ILE A 6 -33.78 4.40 -10.20
C ILE A 6 -33.12 5.33 -9.17
N GLY A 7 -32.07 4.85 -8.51
CA GLY A 7 -31.25 5.66 -7.61
C GLY A 7 -30.61 6.83 -8.35
N PRO A 8 -30.05 7.83 -7.64
CA PRO A 8 -29.39 8.95 -8.28
C PRO A 8 -28.32 8.46 -9.27
N LEU A 9 -28.43 8.93 -10.52
CA LEU A 9 -27.51 8.58 -11.60
C LEU A 9 -26.10 9.07 -11.22
N PRO A 10 -25.04 8.28 -11.45
CA PRO A 10 -23.68 8.77 -11.28
C PRO A 10 -23.49 10.07 -12.07
N ASP A 11 -22.86 11.05 -11.42
CA ASP A 11 -22.56 12.35 -12.01
C ASP A 11 -21.39 12.19 -13.00
N ASP A 12 -21.71 11.69 -14.19
CA ASP A 12 -20.76 11.45 -15.28
C ASP A 12 -20.52 12.71 -16.11
N ARG A 13 -20.51 13.88 -15.45
CA ARG A 13 -20.27 15.15 -16.12
C ARG A 13 -18.83 15.20 -16.63
N PRO A 14 -18.60 15.35 -17.94
CA PRO A 14 -17.25 15.41 -18.49
C PRO A 14 -16.53 16.66 -17.97
N VAL A 15 -15.38 16.46 -17.31
CA VAL A 15 -14.54 17.54 -16.79
C VAL A 15 -13.34 17.73 -17.70
N LYS A 16 -13.26 18.88 -18.38
CA LYS A 16 -12.10 19.22 -19.20
C LYS A 16 -10.94 19.69 -18.30
N ARG A 17 -9.76 19.11 -18.50
CA ARG A 17 -8.51 19.54 -17.86
C ARG A 17 -7.45 19.75 -18.94
N THR A 18 -6.58 20.75 -18.74
CA THR A 18 -5.42 21.00 -19.60
C THR A 18 -4.18 20.48 -18.89
N ILE A 19 -3.42 19.60 -19.55
CA ILE A 19 -2.22 18.95 -19.01
C ILE A 19 -1.11 19.11 -20.05
N THR A 20 0.12 19.33 -19.60
CA THR A 20 1.28 19.44 -20.47
C THR A 20 2.10 18.16 -20.42
N PHE A 21 2.47 17.64 -21.59
CA PHE A 21 3.37 16.49 -21.72
C PHE A 21 4.76 16.95 -22.18
N THR A 22 5.78 16.16 -21.87
CA THR A 22 7.08 16.31 -22.51
C THR A 22 6.99 15.80 -23.95
N ALA A 23 7.85 16.30 -24.84
CA ALA A 23 7.89 15.85 -26.24
C ALA A 23 8.15 14.33 -26.36
N ALA A 24 9.02 13.79 -25.50
CA ALA A 24 9.30 12.36 -25.43
C ALA A 24 8.06 11.54 -25.04
N LEU A 25 7.26 12.03 -24.09
CA LEU A 25 6.03 11.34 -23.67
C LEU A 25 4.94 11.42 -24.75
N ASP A 26 4.80 12.56 -25.44
CA ASP A 26 3.84 12.69 -26.56
C ASP A 26 4.14 11.70 -27.69
N ALA A 27 5.42 11.59 -28.09
CA ALA A 27 5.85 10.62 -29.09
C ALA A 27 5.54 9.18 -28.67
N LEU A 28 5.85 8.82 -27.42
CA LEU A 28 5.57 7.49 -26.89
C LEU A 28 4.07 7.17 -26.88
N ILE A 29 3.22 8.14 -26.54
CA ILE A 29 1.76 7.94 -26.56
C ILE A 29 1.26 7.75 -28.00
N ARG A 30 1.80 8.47 -28.98
CA ARG A 30 1.45 8.29 -30.41
C ARG A 30 1.85 6.93 -30.93
N ASP A 31 3.05 6.47 -30.59
CA ASP A 31 3.52 5.12 -30.96
C ASP A 31 2.64 4.04 -30.35
N TYR A 32 2.27 4.21 -29.07
CA TYR A 32 1.33 3.33 -28.39
C TYR A 32 -0.07 3.33 -29.04
N ALA A 33 -0.57 4.51 -29.43
CA ALA A 33 -1.84 4.65 -30.14
C ALA A 33 -1.84 3.91 -31.49
N ALA A 34 -0.75 4.02 -32.25
CA ALA A 34 -0.56 3.32 -33.52
C ALA A 34 -0.54 1.80 -33.32
N ALA A 35 0.14 1.31 -32.26
CA ALA A 35 0.17 -0.10 -31.93
C ALA A 35 -1.22 -0.66 -31.58
N ILE A 36 -2.04 0.09 -30.83
CA ILE A 36 -3.43 -0.30 -30.54
C ILE A 36 -4.25 -0.38 -31.83
N ALA A 37 -4.20 0.64 -32.68
CA ALA A 37 -4.97 0.65 -33.91
C ALA A 37 -4.60 -0.51 -34.84
N ALA A 38 -3.29 -0.83 -34.93
CA ALA A 38 -2.83 -1.99 -35.68
C ALA A 38 -3.36 -3.32 -35.12
N GLN A 39 -3.48 -3.46 -33.80
CA GLN A 39 -4.03 -4.66 -33.15
C GLN A 39 -5.54 -4.80 -33.39
N ASP A 40 -6.28 -3.70 -33.36
CA ASP A 40 -7.74 -3.68 -33.53
C ASP A 40 -8.17 -3.62 -35.02
N GLY A 41 -7.21 -3.68 -35.95
CA GLY A 41 -7.47 -3.56 -37.39
C GLY A 41 -8.02 -2.20 -37.82
N GLN A 42 -7.82 -1.17 -37.00
CA GLN A 42 -8.26 0.19 -37.29
C GLN A 42 -7.25 0.88 -38.21
N SER A 43 -7.77 1.59 -39.21
CA SER A 43 -6.91 2.34 -40.15
C SER A 43 -6.30 3.60 -39.53
N GLU A 44 -6.83 4.09 -38.42
CA GLU A 44 -6.41 5.34 -37.78
C GLU A 44 -6.18 5.15 -36.28
N ALA A 45 -5.06 5.71 -35.79
CA ALA A 45 -4.72 5.73 -34.38
C ALA A 45 -5.67 6.65 -33.59
N PRO A 46 -6.11 6.27 -32.38
CA PRO A 46 -6.94 7.14 -31.56
C PRO A 46 -6.17 8.42 -31.18
N PRO A 47 -6.84 9.58 -31.16
CA PRO A 47 -6.19 10.84 -30.78
C PRO A 47 -5.80 10.82 -29.29
N VAL A 48 -4.70 11.51 -28.96
CA VAL A 48 -4.08 11.53 -27.63
C VAL A 48 -5.09 11.96 -26.56
N GLU A 49 -5.91 12.97 -26.82
CA GLU A 49 -6.90 13.49 -25.88
C GLU A 49 -8.02 12.50 -25.53
N LYS A 50 -8.27 11.49 -26.37
CA LYS A 50 -9.24 10.41 -26.08
C LYS A 50 -8.57 9.21 -25.44
N LEU A 51 -7.35 8.92 -25.85
CA LEU A 51 -6.61 7.76 -25.36
C LEU A 51 -6.12 7.95 -23.92
N VAL A 52 -5.57 9.12 -23.60
CA VAL A 52 -4.97 9.39 -22.28
C VAL A 52 -5.98 9.20 -21.12
N PRO A 53 -7.21 9.76 -21.15
CA PRO A 53 -8.17 9.55 -20.07
C PRO A 53 -8.46 8.07 -19.81
N ILE A 54 -8.59 7.25 -20.87
CA ILE A 54 -8.87 5.82 -20.76
C ILE A 54 -7.69 5.07 -20.14
N ILE A 55 -6.45 5.40 -20.54
CA ILE A 55 -5.24 4.83 -19.93
C ILE A 55 -5.20 5.14 -18.43
N VAL A 56 -5.43 6.40 -18.06
CA VAL A 56 -5.39 6.86 -16.67
C VAL A 56 -6.49 6.21 -15.83
N GLU A 57 -7.72 6.14 -16.34
CA GLU A 57 -8.83 5.48 -15.66
C GLU A 57 -8.53 3.99 -15.39
N ARG A 58 -8.05 3.27 -16.41
CA ARG A 58 -7.67 1.86 -16.26
C ARG A 58 -6.55 1.69 -15.25
N PHE A 59 -5.53 2.55 -15.31
CA PHE A 59 -4.42 2.53 -14.37
C PHE A 59 -4.89 2.73 -12.93
N ILE A 60 -5.68 3.78 -12.65
CA ILE A 60 -6.19 4.07 -11.30
C ILE A 60 -7.11 2.95 -10.79
N THR A 61 -8.00 2.44 -11.65
CA THR A 61 -8.96 1.38 -11.27
C THR A 61 -8.29 0.06 -10.94
N THR A 62 -7.15 -0.22 -11.57
CA THR A 62 -6.39 -1.46 -11.35
C THR A 62 -5.34 -1.36 -10.26
N ASP A 63 -5.07 -0.14 -9.77
CA ASP A 63 -4.06 0.10 -8.75
C ASP A 63 -4.42 -0.56 -7.40
N ARG A 64 -3.54 -1.45 -6.94
CA ARG A 64 -3.76 -2.24 -5.72
C ARG A 64 -3.71 -1.39 -4.45
N ALA A 65 -2.96 -0.29 -4.45
CA ALA A 65 -2.89 0.60 -3.29
C ALA A 65 -4.23 1.31 -3.04
N PHE A 66 -5.04 1.51 -4.10
CA PHE A 66 -6.40 2.05 -4.00
C PHE A 66 -7.48 0.98 -3.79
N ARG A 67 -7.24 -0.28 -4.21
CA ARG A 67 -8.20 -1.39 -4.02
C ARG A 67 -8.18 -2.01 -2.63
N ALA A 68 -7.17 -1.77 -1.81
CA ALA A 68 -7.14 -2.31 -0.46
C ALA A 68 -8.15 -1.55 0.43
N PRO A 69 -9.22 -2.19 0.96
CA PRO A 69 -9.83 -1.69 2.18
C PRO A 69 -8.73 -1.70 3.23
N MET A 70 -8.43 -0.51 3.74
CA MET A 70 -7.50 -0.31 4.82
C MET A 70 -8.01 -1.09 6.03
N HIS A 71 -7.70 -2.38 6.15
CA HIS A 71 -7.60 -3.06 7.44
C HIS A 71 -6.35 -2.52 8.13
N ARG A 72 -6.31 -1.20 8.36
CA ARG A 72 -5.56 -0.64 9.46
C ARG A 72 -6.39 -1.01 10.68
N ALA A 73 -6.17 -2.23 11.18
CA ALA A 73 -6.21 -2.37 12.62
C ALA A 73 -5.32 -1.24 13.17
N PRO A 74 -5.81 -0.40 14.10
CA PRO A 74 -4.95 0.60 14.71
C PRO A 74 -3.70 -0.13 15.21
N PRO A 75 -2.49 0.44 15.06
CA PRO A 75 -1.34 -0.15 15.73
C PRO A 75 -1.73 -0.27 17.20
N ALA A 76 -1.77 -1.51 17.72
CA ALA A 76 -1.77 -1.73 19.13
C ALA A 76 -0.54 -0.98 19.64
N VAL A 77 -0.76 0.20 20.20
CA VAL A 77 0.27 0.98 20.86
C VAL A 77 0.92 0.03 21.86
N PRO A 78 2.22 -0.30 21.74
CA PRO A 78 2.89 -0.98 22.83
C PRO A 78 2.97 0.03 23.96
N HIS A 79 2.02 -0.04 24.89
CA HIS A 79 2.05 0.69 26.14
C HIS A 79 3.34 0.28 26.84
N LYS A 80 4.29 1.20 26.94
CA LYS A 80 5.43 1.05 27.86
C LYS A 80 4.85 0.86 29.27
N PRO A 81 5.11 -0.26 29.97
CA PRO A 81 4.64 -0.40 31.34
C PRO A 81 5.44 0.53 32.28
N PRO A 82 4.82 1.23 33.25
CA PRO A 82 5.53 1.83 34.38
C PRO A 82 5.98 0.75 35.39
N PRO A 83 6.90 1.07 36.32
CA PRO A 83 8.05 0.24 36.70
C PRO A 83 7.86 -0.60 37.98
N HIS A 84 8.94 -1.30 38.36
CA HIS A 84 9.16 -2.11 39.58
C HIS A 84 8.65 -3.56 39.46
N SER A 85 9.50 -4.58 39.35
CA SER A 85 10.26 -5.12 40.48
C SER A 85 11.47 -5.90 39.95
N GLU A 86 12.66 -5.34 40.09
CA GLU A 86 13.89 -6.08 39.87
C GLU A 86 13.94 -7.20 40.92
N GLN A 87 14.01 -8.44 40.42
CA GLN A 87 13.95 -9.66 41.19
C GLN A 87 15.15 -9.75 42.12
N SER A 88 14.89 -10.05 43.39
CA SER A 88 15.91 -10.48 44.35
C SER A 88 16.66 -11.70 43.80
N PRO A 89 18.00 -11.74 43.82
CA PRO A 89 18.70 -12.99 43.57
C PRO A 89 18.50 -13.92 44.76
N SER A 90 17.95 -15.10 44.45
CA SER A 90 17.85 -16.24 45.34
C SER A 90 19.25 -16.76 45.69
N SER A 91 19.82 -16.29 46.80
CA SER A 91 20.92 -16.96 47.49
C SER A 91 20.41 -18.30 48.04
N ARG A 92 20.83 -19.38 47.39
CA ARG A 92 20.61 -20.74 47.87
C ARG A 92 21.86 -21.57 47.60
N GLU A 93 22.90 -21.33 48.38
CA GLU A 93 23.93 -22.33 48.64
C GLU A 93 23.99 -22.52 50.15
N ARG A 94 23.69 -23.74 50.56
CA ARG A 94 23.59 -24.15 51.95
C ARG A 94 25.00 -24.31 52.52
N GLU A 95 25.24 -23.63 53.62
CA GLU A 95 25.70 -24.15 54.91
C GLU A 95 26.39 -25.53 54.93
N GLY A 96 27.61 -25.52 55.47
CA GLY A 96 28.23 -26.64 56.18
C GLY A 96 29.12 -27.53 55.31
N ASP A 97 30.28 -28.01 55.74
CA ASP A 97 30.82 -28.10 57.10
C ASP A 97 32.25 -28.63 56.93
N GLN A 98 33.24 -27.92 57.47
CA GLN A 98 34.34 -28.45 58.31
C GLN A 98 35.77 -28.00 58.01
N PRO A 99 36.51 -27.65 59.08
CA PRO A 99 37.93 -27.31 59.10
C PRO A 99 38.80 -28.54 59.42
N THR A 100 40.09 -28.48 59.07
CA THR A 100 41.25 -29.11 59.75
C THR A 100 42.47 -28.94 58.83
N LEU A 101 43.50 -28.15 59.17
CA LEU A 101 44.60 -28.33 60.14
C LEU A 101 45.87 -28.84 59.45
N ALA A 102 47.01 -28.23 59.83
CA ALA A 102 48.40 -28.55 59.51
C ALA A 102 48.85 -28.24 58.06
N GLY A 103 49.98 -27.61 57.79
CA GLY A 103 51.20 -27.42 58.58
C GLY A 103 52.39 -27.82 57.70
N SER A 104 53.48 -27.03 57.77
CA SER A 104 54.82 -27.34 57.25
C SER A 104 54.96 -27.32 55.72
N GLU A 105 56.02 -26.79 55.11
CA GLU A 105 57.39 -26.48 55.51
C GLU A 105 57.98 -25.43 54.55
#